data_AF-A0A376L2N5-F1
#
_entry.id   AF-A0A376L2N5-F1
#
_cell.length_a   1.000
_cell.length_b   1.000
_cell.length_c   1.000
_cell.angle_alpha   90.00
_cell.angle_beta   90.00
_cell.angle_gamma   90.00
#
_symmetry.space_group_name_H-M   'P 1'
#
loop_
_entity.id
_entity.type
_entity.pdbx_description
1 polymer ?
#
loop_
_entity_poly.entity_id
_entity_poly.type
_entity_poly.pdbx_seq_one_letter_code
_entity_poly.pdbx_strand_id
1 'polypeptide(L)'
;MLSREETITVKNGQAETFTVWRTVHGNILQTDQTTQTAYAKSRAWDGKEVASLLAWTHQMKAKNWQEWTQQAAKQALTINWYYADVNGNIGYVHTGAYPDRQSGHDPRLPVPGTGKWDWKGLLPFEMNPKVYNPQSGYIANWNNSPQKDYPASDLFAFLWGGADRVTEIDRLLEQKPRLTADQAWDVIRQTSRQDLNLRLFLPTLQAATSGLTQSDPRRQLVETLTRWDGINLLNDDGKTWQQPGSAILNVWLTSMLKRTVVAAVPMPFDKWYSASGYETTQDGPNWFAEYKCWSKNFV
;
A
#
# COMPACT_ATOMS: atom_id res chain seq x y z
N MET A 1 28.34 -13.33 -14.77
CA MET A 1 27.56 -12.20 -14.22
C MET A 1 28.32 -10.92 -14.50
N LEU A 2 27.63 -9.80 -14.68
CA LEU A 2 28.27 -8.49 -14.57
C LEU A 2 28.61 -8.23 -13.09
N SER A 3 29.71 -7.54 -12.82
CA SER A 3 30.10 -7.13 -11.48
C SER A 3 30.72 -5.74 -11.47
N ARG A 4 30.65 -5.06 -10.32
CA ARG A 4 31.40 -3.85 -10.04
C ARG A 4 31.74 -3.76 -8.56
N GLU A 5 32.88 -3.16 -8.24
CA GLU A 5 33.25 -2.84 -6.86
C GLU A 5 32.68 -1.47 -6.47
N GLU A 6 32.23 -1.38 -5.23
CA GLU A 6 31.74 -0.15 -4.61
C GLU A 6 32.50 0.04 -3.29
N THR A 7 32.95 1.27 -3.03
CA THR A 7 33.63 1.62 -1.78
C THR A 7 32.80 2.64 -1.01
N ILE A 8 32.34 2.26 0.18
CA ILE A 8 31.64 3.15 1.10
C ILE A 8 32.69 3.87 1.95
N THR A 9 32.80 5.17 1.76
CA THR A 9 33.63 6.02 2.63
C THR A 9 32.94 6.16 3.98
N VAL A 10 33.65 5.87 5.07
CA VAL A 10 33.13 5.97 6.44
C VAL A 10 33.78 7.15 7.15
N LYS A 11 32.98 8.11 7.59
CA LYS A 11 33.47 9.25 8.36
C LYS A 11 34.08 8.75 9.67
N ASN A 12 35.36 9.07 9.89
CA ASN A 12 36.15 8.66 11.07
C ASN A 12 36.29 7.13 11.22
N GLY A 13 36.02 6.37 10.17
CA GLY A 13 36.18 4.91 10.13
C GLY A 13 36.98 4.48 8.91
N GLN A 14 37.23 3.18 8.80
CA GLN A 14 37.85 2.60 7.61
C GLN A 14 36.80 2.48 6.50
N ALA A 15 37.17 2.79 5.26
CA ALA A 15 36.29 2.57 4.12
C ALA A 15 36.04 1.08 3.89
N GLU A 16 34.84 0.73 3.44
CA GLU A 16 34.44 -0.65 3.19
C GLU A 16 34.20 -0.85 1.69
N THR A 17 34.87 -1.83 1.09
CA THR A 17 34.69 -2.20 -0.32
C THR A 17 33.94 -3.52 -0.43
N PHE A 18 32.96 -3.58 -1.34
CA PHE A 18 32.21 -4.79 -1.65
C PHE A 18 31.86 -4.86 -3.13
N THR A 19 31.46 -6.04 -3.60
CA THR A 19 31.10 -6.27 -5.01
C THR A 19 29.59 -6.38 -5.19
N VAL A 20 29.04 -5.65 -6.16
CA VAL A 20 27.65 -5.82 -6.63
C VAL A 20 27.63 -6.67 -7.88
N TRP A 21 26.75 -7.67 -7.91
CA TRP A 21 26.59 -8.61 -9.02
C TRP A 21 25.26 -8.41 -9.76
N ARG A 22 25.25 -8.65 -11.07
CA ARG A 22 24.06 -8.57 -11.93
C ARG A 22 24.00 -9.71 -12.96
N THR A 23 22.82 -10.30 -13.14
CA THR A 23 22.49 -11.24 -14.22
C THR A 23 21.65 -10.55 -15.29
N VAL A 24 21.20 -11.31 -16.29
CA VAL A 24 20.19 -10.83 -17.24
C VAL A 24 18.86 -10.44 -16.56
N HIS A 25 18.56 -11.00 -15.38
CA HIS A 25 17.34 -10.73 -14.61
C HIS A 25 17.51 -9.64 -13.54
N GLY A 26 18.61 -8.90 -13.54
CA GLY A 26 18.85 -7.78 -12.62
C GLY A 26 19.88 -8.07 -11.53
N ASN A 27 19.95 -7.19 -10.54
CA ASN A 27 20.94 -7.27 -9.46
C ASN A 27 20.64 -8.45 -8.53
N ILE A 28 21.71 -9.10 -8.05
CA ILE A 28 21.63 -10.16 -7.04
C ILE A 28 21.28 -9.55 -5.68
N LEU A 29 20.27 -10.11 -5.01
CA LEU A 29 19.85 -9.74 -3.66
C LEU A 29 20.63 -10.52 -2.60
N GLN A 30 20.69 -11.83 -2.76
CA GLN A 30 21.31 -12.77 -1.84
C GLN A 30 21.72 -14.04 -2.57
N THR A 31 22.68 -14.76 -1.99
CA THR A 31 23.14 -16.06 -2.50
C THR A 31 23.08 -17.09 -1.38
N ASP A 32 22.44 -18.22 -1.65
CA ASP A 32 22.52 -19.42 -0.82
C ASP A 32 23.52 -20.40 -1.46
N GLN A 33 24.65 -20.59 -0.80
CA GLN A 33 25.73 -21.45 -1.27
C GLN A 33 25.40 -22.93 -1.06
N THR A 34 24.48 -23.27 -0.15
CA THR A 34 24.08 -24.67 0.09
C THR A 34 23.33 -25.22 -1.11
N THR A 35 22.40 -24.42 -1.63
CA THR A 35 21.60 -24.75 -2.82
C THR A 35 22.19 -24.19 -4.11
N GLN A 36 23.35 -23.52 -4.04
CA GLN A 36 24.02 -22.87 -5.16
C GLN A 36 23.09 -21.94 -5.96
N THR A 37 22.25 -21.18 -5.25
CA THR A 37 21.21 -20.32 -5.83
C THR A 37 21.45 -18.86 -5.46
N ALA A 38 21.49 -17.99 -6.47
CA ALA A 38 21.50 -16.54 -6.30
C ALA A 38 20.17 -15.94 -6.79
N TYR A 39 19.53 -15.13 -5.94
CA TYR A 39 18.24 -14.51 -6.26
C TYR A 39 18.45 -13.15 -6.93
N ALA A 40 18.06 -13.02 -8.19
CA ALA A 40 18.08 -11.76 -8.93
C ALA A 40 16.71 -11.06 -8.87
N LYS A 41 16.71 -9.72 -8.75
CA LYS A 41 15.48 -8.92 -8.78
C LYS A 41 15.24 -8.29 -10.16
N SER A 42 14.26 -8.85 -10.88
CA SER A 42 13.81 -8.32 -12.17
C SER A 42 12.75 -7.24 -11.99
N ARG A 43 12.93 -6.10 -12.67
CA ARG A 43 12.00 -4.96 -12.64
C ARG A 43 11.52 -4.70 -14.06
N ALA A 44 10.21 -4.67 -14.29
CA ALA A 44 9.64 -4.38 -15.61
C ALA A 44 10.01 -2.97 -16.12
N TRP A 45 10.36 -2.07 -15.21
CA TRP A 45 10.82 -0.71 -15.48
C TRP A 45 12.35 -0.56 -15.62
N ASP A 46 13.15 -1.63 -15.47
CA ASP A 46 14.61 -1.58 -15.68
C ASP A 46 14.92 -1.04 -17.09
N GLY A 47 15.79 -0.02 -17.14
CA GLY A 47 16.15 0.70 -18.36
C GLY A 47 15.14 1.77 -18.81
N LYS A 48 14.08 2.03 -18.02
CA LYS A 48 13.03 3.02 -18.32
C LYS A 48 12.89 4.09 -17.23
N GLU A 49 13.83 4.18 -16.31
CA GLU A 49 13.83 5.14 -15.20
C GLU A 49 13.82 6.58 -15.73
N VAL A 50 14.75 6.90 -16.64
CA VAL A 50 14.85 8.25 -17.25
C VAL A 50 13.66 8.53 -18.17
N ALA A 51 13.20 7.53 -18.93
CA ALA A 51 12.02 7.68 -19.78
C ALA A 51 10.77 8.02 -18.95
N SER A 52 10.62 7.41 -17.77
CA SER A 52 9.53 7.68 -16.84
C SER A 52 9.61 9.10 -16.28
N LEU A 53 10.80 9.57 -15.91
CA LEU A 53 11.03 10.96 -15.49
C LEU A 53 10.65 11.95 -16.60
N LEU A 54 11.07 11.69 -17.83
CA LEU A 54 10.75 12.53 -18.99
C LEU A 54 9.26 12.50 -19.31
N ALA A 55 8.61 11.34 -19.22
CA ALA A 55 7.17 11.21 -19.40
C ALA A 55 6.40 12.07 -18.38
N TRP A 56 6.81 12.03 -17.12
CA TRP A 56 6.25 12.87 -16.04
C TRP A 56 6.45 14.37 -16.30
N THR A 57 7.56 14.73 -16.94
CA THR A 57 7.83 16.11 -17.34
C THR A 57 6.95 16.52 -18.55
N HIS A 58 6.86 15.66 -19.56
CA HIS A 58 6.20 15.96 -20.81
C HIS A 58 4.68 15.98 -20.72
N GLN A 59 4.08 15.21 -19.80
CA GLN A 59 2.62 15.21 -19.60
C GLN A 59 2.10 16.60 -19.19
N MET A 60 2.94 17.44 -18.56
CA MET A 60 2.58 18.81 -18.17
C MET A 60 2.22 19.71 -19.36
N LYS A 61 2.58 19.30 -20.59
CA LYS A 61 2.29 20.03 -21.82
C LYS A 61 1.02 19.54 -22.53
N ALA A 62 0.41 18.45 -22.05
CA ALA A 62 -0.77 17.88 -22.67
C ALA A 62 -1.98 18.82 -22.52
N LYS A 63 -2.76 18.95 -23.59
CA LYS A 63 -3.96 19.80 -23.65
C LYS A 63 -5.27 19.01 -23.74
N ASN A 64 -5.17 17.69 -23.85
CA ASN A 64 -6.29 16.77 -23.94
C ASN A 64 -5.89 15.38 -23.42
N TRP A 65 -6.88 14.52 -23.25
CA TRP A 65 -6.70 13.14 -22.78
C TRP A 65 -5.74 12.32 -23.65
N GLN A 66 -5.78 12.47 -24.98
CA GLN A 66 -4.96 11.71 -25.90
C GLN A 66 -3.47 12.07 -25.76
N GLU A 67 -3.13 13.35 -25.72
CA GLU A 67 -1.75 13.81 -25.50
C GLU A 67 -1.22 13.38 -24.13
N TRP A 68 -2.08 13.44 -23.11
CA TRP A 68 -1.71 13.06 -21.74
C TRP A 68 -1.48 11.54 -21.63
N THR A 69 -2.36 10.73 -22.19
CA THR A 69 -2.22 9.26 -22.20
C THR A 69 -1.03 8.78 -23.03
N GLN A 70 -0.62 9.51 -24.07
CA GLN A 70 0.63 9.23 -24.80
C GLN A 70 1.86 9.33 -23.90
N GLN A 71 1.86 10.22 -22.89
CA GLN A 71 2.94 10.28 -21.91
C GLN A 71 2.73 9.25 -20.79
N ALA A 72 1.49 9.03 -20.36
CA ALA A 72 1.16 7.98 -19.38
C ALA A 72 1.66 6.59 -19.84
N ALA A 73 1.59 6.30 -21.14
CA ALA A 73 2.12 5.08 -21.76
C ALA A 73 3.65 4.94 -21.72
N LYS A 74 4.37 6.04 -21.46
CA LYS A 74 5.84 6.07 -21.35
C LYS A 74 6.32 6.03 -19.90
N GLN A 75 5.42 6.19 -18.94
CA GLN A 75 5.71 6.11 -17.51
C GLN A 75 5.69 4.63 -17.09
N ALA A 76 6.86 4.08 -16.75
CA ALA A 76 7.04 2.64 -16.53
C ALA A 76 6.94 2.21 -15.06
N LEU A 77 7.01 3.13 -14.10
CA LEU A 77 6.79 2.83 -12.68
C LEU A 77 5.30 2.57 -12.43
N THR A 78 4.98 1.68 -11.50
CA THR A 78 3.58 1.38 -11.15
C THR A 78 2.95 2.54 -10.36
N ILE A 79 2.30 3.48 -11.06
CA ILE A 79 1.80 4.73 -10.49
C ILE A 79 0.39 5.01 -11.00
N ASN A 80 -0.50 5.38 -10.10
CA ASN A 80 -1.81 5.91 -10.45
C ASN A 80 -1.68 7.36 -10.91
N TRP A 81 -2.06 7.64 -12.15
CA TRP A 81 -2.16 8.99 -12.71
C TRP A 81 -3.62 9.39 -12.90
N TYR A 82 -3.92 10.67 -12.65
CA TYR A 82 -5.27 11.24 -12.73
C TYR A 82 -5.27 12.46 -13.65
N TYR A 83 -6.36 12.65 -14.37
CA TYR A 83 -6.56 13.71 -15.35
C TYR A 83 -7.85 14.46 -15.05
N ALA A 84 -7.82 15.77 -15.25
CA ALA A 84 -9.01 16.64 -15.29
C ALA A 84 -8.75 17.78 -16.28
N ASP A 85 -9.81 18.30 -16.94
CA ASP A 85 -9.69 19.43 -17.86
C ASP A 85 -10.77 20.51 -17.70
N VAL A 86 -10.61 21.60 -18.45
CA VAL A 86 -11.49 22.78 -18.42
C VAL A 86 -12.90 22.51 -18.95
N ASN A 87 -13.12 21.41 -19.67
CA ASN A 87 -14.44 21.01 -20.18
C ASN A 87 -15.16 20.08 -19.19
N GLY A 88 -14.56 19.81 -18.03
CA GLY A 88 -15.12 18.92 -17.01
C GLY A 88 -14.89 17.44 -17.28
N ASN A 89 -13.98 17.08 -18.21
CA ASN A 89 -13.60 15.69 -18.39
C ASN A 89 -12.67 15.25 -17.25
N ILE A 90 -12.79 13.99 -16.82
CA ILE A 90 -11.91 13.37 -15.83
C ILE A 90 -11.43 12.00 -16.31
N GLY A 91 -10.24 11.61 -15.90
CA GLY A 91 -9.67 10.33 -16.31
C GLY A 91 -8.65 9.76 -15.33
N TYR A 92 -8.40 8.47 -15.49
CA TYR A 92 -7.50 7.69 -14.65
C TYR A 92 -6.74 6.66 -15.47
N VAL A 93 -5.46 6.48 -15.16
CA VAL A 93 -4.63 5.40 -15.68
C VAL A 93 -3.77 4.83 -14.55
N HIS A 94 -3.82 3.51 -14.37
CA HIS A 94 -2.81 2.77 -13.63
C HIS A 94 -1.58 2.58 -14.54
N THR A 95 -0.70 3.57 -14.55
CA THR A 95 0.51 3.57 -15.41
C THR A 95 1.54 2.59 -14.90
N GLY A 96 2.38 2.11 -15.80
CA GLY A 96 3.47 1.22 -15.46
C GLY A 96 3.79 0.24 -16.58
N ALA A 97 5.00 -0.29 -16.53
CA ALA A 97 5.41 -1.46 -17.28
C ALA A 97 5.10 -2.71 -16.43
N TYR A 98 4.35 -3.64 -17.00
CA TYR A 98 4.02 -4.92 -16.36
C TYR A 98 4.52 -6.07 -17.22
N PRO A 99 5.10 -7.13 -16.64
CA PRO A 99 5.68 -8.20 -17.42
C PRO A 99 4.61 -9.10 -18.03
N ASP A 100 4.80 -9.49 -19.29
CA ASP A 100 4.07 -10.59 -19.90
C ASP A 100 4.71 -11.90 -19.46
N ARG A 101 4.05 -12.58 -18.51
CA ARG A 101 4.58 -13.77 -17.85
C ARG A 101 4.23 -15.05 -18.61
N GLN A 102 5.02 -16.09 -18.36
CA GLN A 102 4.72 -17.43 -18.86
C GLN A 102 3.44 -17.97 -18.23
N SER A 103 2.75 -18.87 -18.94
CA SER A 103 1.62 -19.61 -18.36
C SER A 103 2.09 -20.41 -17.16
N GLY A 104 1.33 -20.37 -16.06
CA GLY A 104 1.67 -21.03 -14.80
C GLY A 104 2.70 -20.30 -13.93
N HIS A 105 3.17 -19.11 -14.33
CA HIS A 105 4.04 -18.29 -13.50
C HIS A 105 3.21 -17.60 -12.42
N ASP A 106 3.30 -18.08 -11.17
CA ASP A 106 2.71 -17.40 -10.01
C ASP A 106 3.54 -16.15 -9.65
N PRO A 107 2.99 -14.92 -9.79
CA PRO A 107 3.76 -13.70 -9.58
C PRO A 107 4.13 -13.44 -8.12
N ARG A 108 3.64 -14.23 -7.17
CA ARG A 108 3.88 -14.08 -5.73
C ARG A 108 5.13 -14.83 -5.25
N LEU A 109 5.69 -15.71 -6.08
CA LEU A 109 6.78 -16.60 -5.71
C LEU A 109 7.96 -16.47 -6.69
N PRO A 110 9.19 -16.77 -6.25
CA PRO A 110 10.34 -16.82 -7.15
C PRO A 110 10.16 -17.84 -8.28
N VAL A 111 10.76 -17.57 -9.45
CA VAL A 111 10.83 -18.52 -10.58
C VAL A 111 12.27 -18.87 -10.93
N PRO A 112 12.53 -20.07 -11.50
CA PRO A 112 13.87 -20.45 -11.97
C PRO A 112 14.40 -19.51 -13.05
N GLY A 113 15.60 -18.97 -12.85
CA GLY A 113 16.29 -18.07 -13.80
C GLY A 113 17.05 -18.79 -14.93
N THR A 114 16.67 -20.02 -15.29
CA THR A 114 17.36 -20.84 -16.32
C THR A 114 16.84 -20.60 -17.75
N GLY A 115 15.99 -19.59 -17.96
CA GLY A 115 15.46 -19.19 -19.26
C GLY A 115 14.00 -19.58 -19.52
N LYS A 116 13.57 -20.78 -19.08
CA LYS A 116 12.19 -21.27 -19.36
C LYS A 116 11.09 -20.36 -18.79
N TRP A 117 11.37 -19.69 -17.67
CA TRP A 117 10.41 -18.83 -16.95
C TRP A 117 10.64 -17.34 -17.21
N ASP A 118 11.55 -16.99 -18.12
CA ASP A 118 11.79 -15.61 -18.50
C ASP A 118 10.50 -14.99 -19.05
N TRP A 119 10.30 -13.71 -18.75
CA TRP A 119 9.17 -12.96 -19.27
C TRP A 119 9.24 -12.91 -20.79
N LYS A 120 8.08 -13.03 -21.45
CA LYS A 120 7.97 -12.94 -22.93
C LYS A 120 8.24 -11.52 -23.43
N GLY A 121 8.13 -10.54 -22.54
CA GLY A 121 8.24 -9.12 -22.81
C GLY A 121 7.47 -8.33 -21.77
N LEU A 122 6.94 -7.17 -22.20
CA LEU A 122 6.04 -6.34 -21.41
C LEU A 122 4.64 -6.38 -22.02
N LEU A 123 3.62 -6.33 -21.16
CA LEU A 123 2.24 -6.14 -21.60
C LEU A 123 2.09 -4.77 -22.31
N PRO A 124 1.24 -4.68 -23.34
CA PRO A 124 0.99 -3.42 -24.03
C PRO A 124 0.17 -2.46 -23.16
N PHE A 125 0.28 -1.15 -23.42
CA PHE A 125 -0.44 -0.12 -22.67
C PHE A 125 -1.97 -0.30 -22.65
N GLU A 126 -2.54 -0.99 -23.64
CA GLU A 126 -3.95 -1.34 -23.68
C GLU A 126 -4.39 -2.14 -22.44
N MET A 127 -3.51 -2.99 -21.90
CA MET A 127 -3.76 -3.81 -20.71
C MET A 127 -3.74 -3.01 -19.40
N ASN A 128 -3.16 -1.79 -19.38
CA ASN A 128 -3.17 -0.96 -18.18
C ASN A 128 -4.61 -0.54 -17.84
N PRO A 129 -5.08 -0.74 -16.59
CA PRO A 129 -6.37 -0.22 -16.15
C PRO A 129 -6.50 1.29 -16.42
N LYS A 130 -7.58 1.69 -17.08
CA LYS A 130 -7.85 3.10 -17.40
C LYS A 130 -9.34 3.36 -17.56
N VAL A 131 -9.77 4.58 -17.23
CA VAL A 131 -11.14 5.04 -17.47
C VAL A 131 -11.13 6.53 -17.79
N TYR A 132 -12.06 6.96 -18.64
CA TYR A 132 -12.26 8.36 -19.03
C TYR A 132 -13.76 8.66 -18.96
N ASN A 133 -14.14 9.70 -18.23
CA ASN A 133 -15.52 10.07 -17.90
C ASN A 133 -16.37 8.89 -17.40
N PRO A 134 -16.03 8.31 -16.22
CA PRO A 134 -16.77 7.18 -15.68
C PRO A 134 -18.22 7.55 -15.36
N GLN A 135 -19.12 6.57 -15.46
CA GLN A 135 -20.56 6.75 -15.18
C GLN A 135 -20.84 7.20 -13.73
N SER A 136 -19.96 6.88 -12.78
CA SER A 136 -20.04 7.34 -11.38
C SER A 136 -19.92 8.86 -11.25
N GLY A 137 -19.33 9.54 -12.24
CA GLY A 137 -19.08 10.98 -12.19
C GLY A 137 -17.91 11.40 -11.29
N TYR A 138 -17.17 10.44 -10.72
CA TYR A 138 -15.98 10.70 -9.89
C TYR A 138 -14.95 9.56 -10.02
N ILE A 139 -13.71 9.85 -9.62
CA ILE A 139 -12.61 8.87 -9.50
C ILE A 139 -12.02 9.05 -8.10
N ALA A 140 -12.07 8.01 -7.27
CA ALA A 140 -11.47 7.98 -5.95
C ALA A 140 -10.41 6.88 -5.88
N ASN A 141 -9.31 7.15 -5.18
CA ASN A 141 -8.30 6.15 -4.89
C ASN A 141 -7.60 6.47 -3.58
N TRP A 142 -7.37 5.44 -2.78
CA TRP A 142 -6.48 5.51 -1.62
C TRP A 142 -5.55 4.30 -1.55
N ASN A 143 -4.88 4.06 -2.69
CA ASN A 143 -4.04 2.90 -2.96
C ASN A 143 -4.81 1.57 -3.07
N ASN A 144 -6.14 1.61 -3.26
CA ASN A 144 -6.99 0.45 -3.55
C ASN A 144 -6.81 -0.05 -5.00
N SER A 145 -7.39 -1.22 -5.28
CA SER A 145 -7.33 -1.88 -6.58
C SER A 145 -7.82 -0.97 -7.71
N PRO A 146 -7.10 -0.90 -8.85
CA PRO A 146 -7.45 -0.05 -9.97
C PRO A 146 -8.63 -0.59 -10.80
N GLN A 147 -8.85 -1.90 -10.78
CA GLN A 147 -9.91 -2.59 -11.54
C GLN A 147 -10.20 -3.95 -10.91
N LYS A 148 -11.40 -4.46 -11.14
CA LYS A 148 -11.74 -5.85 -10.80
C LYS A 148 -10.74 -6.83 -11.43
N ASP A 149 -10.36 -7.86 -10.68
CA ASP A 149 -9.44 -8.93 -11.10
C ASP A 149 -7.99 -8.47 -11.37
N TYR A 150 -7.65 -7.20 -11.13
CA TYR A 150 -6.27 -6.72 -11.23
C TYR A 150 -5.45 -7.14 -10.00
N PRO A 151 -4.29 -7.81 -10.17
CA PRO A 151 -3.51 -8.33 -9.05
C PRO A 151 -2.73 -7.23 -8.32
N ALA A 152 -2.67 -7.35 -6.99
CA ALA A 152 -1.86 -6.47 -6.14
C ALA A 152 -0.36 -6.77 -6.23
N SER A 153 0.43 -5.98 -5.50
CA SER A 153 1.83 -6.27 -5.21
C SER A 153 1.99 -7.64 -4.52
N ASP A 154 3.15 -8.28 -4.70
CA ASP A 154 3.51 -9.55 -4.05
C ASP A 154 3.84 -9.43 -2.55
N LEU A 155 3.86 -8.20 -2.02
CA LEU A 155 4.11 -7.94 -0.61
C LEU A 155 3.06 -8.61 0.28
N PHE A 156 3.51 -9.49 1.19
CA PHE A 156 2.63 -10.23 2.11
C PHE A 156 1.73 -9.33 2.98
N ALA A 157 2.16 -8.11 3.27
CA ALA A 157 1.45 -7.14 4.11
C ALA A 157 0.55 -6.19 3.30
N PHE A 158 0.41 -6.38 1.99
CA PHE A 158 -0.40 -5.54 1.13
C PHE A 158 -1.49 -6.37 0.45
N LEU A 159 -2.75 -6.01 0.70
CA LEU A 159 -3.90 -6.70 0.14
C LEU A 159 -4.93 -5.70 -0.39
N TRP A 160 -5.56 -6.06 -1.50
CA TRP A 160 -6.83 -5.49 -1.91
C TRP A 160 -7.92 -6.50 -1.61
N GLY A 161 -8.86 -6.14 -0.74
CA GLY A 161 -9.95 -7.01 -0.29
C GLY A 161 -11.19 -6.21 0.05
N GLY A 162 -12.19 -6.86 0.67
CA GLY A 162 -13.46 -6.22 1.01
C GLY A 162 -13.33 -5.11 2.08
N ALA A 163 -12.29 -5.17 2.91
CA ALA A 163 -11.95 -4.13 3.86
C ALA A 163 -10.92 -3.17 3.24
N ASP A 164 -11.38 -2.04 2.71
CA ASP A 164 -10.53 -1.02 2.11
C ASP A 164 -10.94 0.39 2.54
N ARG A 165 -9.95 1.25 2.79
CA ARG A 165 -10.11 2.63 3.27
C ARG A 165 -10.64 3.58 2.19
N VAL A 166 -10.52 3.25 0.91
CA VAL A 166 -11.11 4.07 -0.17
C VAL A 166 -12.62 4.23 0.02
N THR A 167 -13.27 3.25 0.62
CA THR A 167 -14.71 3.28 0.92
C THR A 167 -15.11 4.50 1.76
N GLU A 168 -14.21 5.04 2.59
CA GLU A 168 -14.48 6.27 3.36
C GLU A 168 -14.55 7.50 2.45
N ILE A 169 -13.74 7.55 1.40
CA ILE A 169 -13.82 8.60 0.37
C ILE A 169 -15.12 8.41 -0.42
N ASP A 170 -15.40 7.19 -0.90
CA ASP A 170 -16.59 6.90 -1.69
C ASP A 170 -17.87 7.33 -0.96
N ARG A 171 -18.01 6.97 0.32
CA ARG A 171 -19.15 7.36 1.16
C ARG A 171 -19.36 8.87 1.25
N LEU A 172 -18.28 9.65 1.33
CA LEU A 172 -18.36 11.11 1.41
C LEU A 172 -18.71 11.75 0.06
N LEU A 173 -18.18 11.19 -1.04
CA LEU A 173 -18.50 11.64 -2.39
C LEU A 173 -19.94 11.29 -2.79
N GLU A 174 -20.44 10.14 -2.37
CA GLU A 174 -21.81 9.68 -2.64
C GLU A 174 -22.85 10.26 -1.68
N GLN A 175 -22.43 10.91 -0.58
CA GLN A 175 -23.35 11.50 0.40
C GLN A 175 -24.24 12.60 -0.19
N LYS A 176 -23.78 13.27 -1.25
CA LYS A 176 -24.50 14.36 -1.92
C LYS A 176 -24.43 14.17 -3.43
N PRO A 177 -25.46 14.59 -4.20
CA PRO A 177 -25.44 14.45 -5.66
C PRO A 177 -24.28 15.19 -6.36
N ARG A 178 -23.78 16.28 -5.77
CA ARG A 178 -22.65 17.08 -6.25
C ARG A 178 -21.90 17.68 -5.07
N LEU A 179 -20.61 17.94 -5.26
CA LEU A 179 -19.76 18.63 -4.29
C LEU A 179 -19.26 19.95 -4.87
N THR A 180 -19.20 20.98 -4.03
CA THR A 180 -18.42 22.19 -4.31
C THR A 180 -16.93 21.95 -4.07
N ALA A 181 -16.07 22.88 -4.50
CA ALA A 181 -14.63 22.81 -4.22
C ALA A 181 -14.35 22.73 -2.70
N ASP A 182 -15.01 23.55 -1.89
CA ASP A 182 -14.86 23.54 -0.42
C ASP A 182 -15.28 22.21 0.19
N GLN A 183 -16.35 21.59 -0.33
CA GLN A 183 -16.82 20.28 0.14
C GLN A 183 -15.85 19.16 -0.24
N ALA A 184 -15.28 19.21 -1.45
CA ALA A 184 -14.23 18.28 -1.88
C ALA A 184 -12.97 18.45 -1.02
N TRP A 185 -12.60 19.69 -0.67
CA TRP A 185 -11.50 19.97 0.25
C TRP A 185 -11.77 19.44 1.66
N ASP A 186 -12.99 19.62 2.16
CA ASP A 186 -13.40 19.13 3.48
C ASP A 186 -13.34 17.60 3.61
N VAL A 187 -13.41 16.84 2.50
CA VAL A 187 -13.16 15.39 2.51
C VAL A 187 -11.79 15.09 3.13
N ILE A 188 -10.76 15.89 2.83
CA ILE A 188 -9.41 15.74 3.43
C ILE A 188 -9.52 15.74 4.95
N ARG A 189 -10.17 16.76 5.53
CA ARG A 189 -10.35 16.88 6.98
C ARG A 189 -11.06 15.67 7.57
N GLN A 190 -12.13 15.21 6.92
CA GLN A 190 -12.91 14.07 7.40
C GLN A 190 -12.07 12.79 7.35
N THR A 191 -11.45 12.48 6.21
CA THR A 191 -10.64 11.27 6.03
C THR A 191 -9.37 11.27 6.88
N SER A 192 -8.78 12.44 7.16
CA SER A 192 -7.62 12.56 8.06
C SER A 192 -7.92 12.17 9.50
N ARG A 193 -9.20 12.16 9.89
CA ARG A 193 -9.63 11.93 11.27
C ARG A 193 -10.47 10.65 11.43
N GLN A 194 -10.84 10.02 10.32
CA GLN A 194 -11.70 8.84 10.32
C GLN A 194 -10.95 7.60 10.80
N ASP A 195 -11.50 6.91 11.80
CA ASP A 195 -11.06 5.58 12.21
C ASP A 195 -11.51 4.53 11.18
N LEU A 196 -10.53 3.89 10.55
CA LEU A 196 -10.78 2.99 9.42
C LEU A 196 -11.33 1.61 9.83
N ASN A 197 -11.27 1.25 11.12
CA ASN A 197 -11.70 -0.05 11.62
C ASN A 197 -13.14 -0.02 12.14
N LEU A 198 -13.64 1.15 12.57
CA LEU A 198 -14.98 1.27 13.13
C LEU A 198 -16.05 0.71 12.18
N ARG A 199 -16.09 1.20 10.93
CA ARG A 199 -17.07 0.74 9.93
C ARG A 199 -17.02 -0.77 9.70
N LEU A 200 -15.82 -1.35 9.71
CA LEU A 200 -15.59 -2.75 9.37
C LEU A 200 -16.09 -3.69 10.47
N PHE A 201 -15.83 -3.35 11.74
CA PHE A 201 -16.03 -4.28 12.85
C PHE A 201 -17.21 -3.93 13.75
N LEU A 202 -17.73 -2.71 13.69
CA LEU A 202 -18.90 -2.31 14.49
C LEU A 202 -20.12 -3.23 14.27
N PRO A 203 -20.48 -3.65 13.03
CA PRO A 203 -21.60 -4.57 12.84
C PRO A 203 -21.40 -5.93 13.53
N THR A 204 -20.18 -6.48 13.49
CA THR A 204 -19.83 -7.74 14.18
C THR A 204 -19.92 -7.59 15.69
N LEU A 205 -19.41 -6.47 16.22
CA LEU A 205 -19.47 -6.14 17.64
C LEU A 205 -20.94 -6.01 18.12
N GLN A 206 -21.78 -5.29 17.38
CA GLN A 206 -23.20 -5.12 17.68
C GLN A 206 -23.96 -6.44 17.69
N ALA A 207 -23.76 -7.29 16.68
CA ALA A 207 -24.37 -8.60 16.61
C ALA A 207 -24.01 -9.46 17.83
N ALA A 208 -22.71 -9.51 18.18
CA ALA A 208 -22.20 -10.31 19.30
C ALA A 208 -22.69 -9.84 20.68
N THR A 209 -23.05 -8.56 20.84
CA THR A 209 -23.49 -8.00 22.13
C THR A 209 -24.99 -7.75 22.25
N SER A 210 -25.77 -8.02 21.20
CA SER A 210 -27.20 -7.67 21.11
C SER A 210 -28.07 -8.26 22.23
N GLY A 211 -27.75 -9.47 22.72
CA GLY A 211 -28.49 -10.15 23.78
C GLY A 211 -27.96 -9.93 25.20
N LEU A 212 -26.90 -9.14 25.37
CA LEU A 212 -26.31 -8.91 26.69
C LEU A 212 -27.15 -7.91 27.50
N THR A 213 -27.10 -8.03 28.83
CA THR A 213 -27.81 -7.10 29.73
C THR A 213 -27.22 -5.69 29.66
N GLN A 214 -27.99 -4.67 30.02
CA GLN A 214 -27.55 -3.27 29.99
C GLN A 214 -26.30 -3.01 30.87
N SER A 215 -26.16 -3.77 31.96
CA SER A 215 -25.02 -3.65 32.88
C SER A 215 -23.78 -4.42 32.41
N ASP A 216 -23.84 -5.17 31.30
CA ASP A 216 -22.69 -5.91 30.80
C ASP A 216 -21.64 -4.94 30.21
N PRO A 217 -20.40 -4.92 30.73
CA PRO A 217 -19.39 -3.98 30.28
C PRO A 217 -19.01 -4.16 28.80
N ARG A 218 -19.14 -5.38 28.24
CA ARG A 218 -18.88 -5.63 26.82
C ARG A 218 -19.88 -4.90 25.95
N ARG A 219 -21.16 -4.91 26.35
CA ARG A 219 -22.22 -4.17 25.66
C ARG A 219 -21.99 -2.67 25.77
N GLN A 220 -21.58 -2.17 26.94
CA GLN A 220 -21.32 -0.73 27.15
C GLN A 220 -20.18 -0.19 26.25
N LEU A 221 -19.13 -0.99 26.00
CA LEU A 221 -18.08 -0.64 25.03
C LEU A 221 -18.65 -0.52 23.61
N VAL A 222 -19.49 -1.46 23.18
CA VAL A 222 -20.10 -1.44 21.85
C VAL A 222 -21.12 -0.29 21.72
N GLU A 223 -21.87 0.01 22.77
CA GLU A 223 -22.76 1.18 22.81
C GLU A 223 -21.96 2.49 22.69
N THR A 224 -20.75 2.56 23.25
CA THR A 224 -19.84 3.72 23.08
C THR A 224 -19.42 3.87 21.62
N LEU A 225 -19.00 2.78 20.97
CA LEU A 225 -18.64 2.80 19.55
C LEU A 225 -19.84 3.11 18.64
N THR A 226 -21.04 2.63 19.00
CA THR A 226 -22.26 2.85 18.20
C THR A 226 -22.69 4.32 18.17
N ARG A 227 -22.38 5.10 19.22
CA ARG A 227 -22.68 6.55 19.27
C ARG A 227 -21.61 7.41 18.58
N TRP A 228 -20.48 6.82 18.21
CA TRP A 228 -19.36 7.53 17.62
C TRP A 228 -19.40 7.40 16.09
N ASP A 229 -19.12 8.49 15.39
CA ASP A 229 -19.06 8.54 13.92
C ASP A 229 -17.69 8.15 13.35
N GLY A 230 -16.73 7.82 14.24
CA GLY A 230 -15.37 7.45 13.89
C GLY A 230 -14.41 8.63 13.70
N ILE A 231 -14.86 9.87 13.83
CA ILE A 231 -14.01 11.06 13.71
C ILE A 231 -13.28 11.32 15.03
N ASN A 232 -11.95 11.25 15.00
CA ASN A 232 -11.10 11.63 16.11
C ASN A 232 -10.86 13.14 16.15
N LEU A 233 -11.13 13.73 17.31
CA LEU A 233 -10.86 15.13 17.63
C LEU A 233 -10.04 15.20 18.91
N LEU A 234 -9.07 16.12 18.95
CA LEU A 234 -8.31 16.40 20.16
C LEU A 234 -9.20 17.09 21.21
N ASN A 235 -8.92 16.79 22.47
CA ASN A 235 -9.33 17.63 23.60
C ASN A 235 -8.50 18.92 23.62
N ASP A 236 -8.91 19.86 24.45
CA ASP A 236 -8.22 21.16 24.63
C ASP A 236 -6.77 21.01 25.16
N ASP A 237 -6.43 19.84 25.72
CA ASP A 237 -5.07 19.51 26.17
C ASP A 237 -4.09 19.25 25.02
N GLY A 238 -4.60 19.09 23.78
CA GLY A 238 -3.81 18.76 22.60
C GLY A 238 -3.11 17.39 22.65
N LYS A 239 -3.50 16.51 23.57
CA LYS A 239 -2.84 15.22 23.86
C LYS A 239 -3.78 14.04 23.81
N THR A 240 -5.03 14.21 24.22
CA THR A 240 -6.01 13.11 24.29
C THR A 240 -7.12 13.32 23.27
N TRP A 241 -7.73 12.22 22.82
CA TRP A 241 -8.93 12.28 21.99
C TRP A 241 -10.19 12.45 22.85
N GLN A 242 -11.17 13.16 22.29
CA GLN A 242 -12.48 13.36 22.91
C GLN A 242 -13.22 12.02 23.13
N GLN A 243 -13.00 11.04 22.26
CA GLN A 243 -13.66 9.73 22.30
C GLN A 243 -12.63 8.61 22.46
N PRO A 244 -12.94 7.55 23.23
CA PRO A 244 -12.03 6.41 23.43
C PRO A 244 -12.11 5.36 22.31
N GLY A 245 -12.85 5.63 21.22
CA GLY A 245 -13.25 4.61 20.26
C GLY A 245 -12.09 3.87 19.59
N SER A 246 -11.08 4.60 19.11
CA SER A 246 -9.87 3.99 18.52
C SER A 246 -9.09 3.13 19.52
N ALA A 247 -9.03 3.51 20.81
CA ALA A 247 -8.36 2.71 21.82
C ALA A 247 -9.10 1.39 22.08
N ILE A 248 -10.43 1.43 22.13
CA ILE A 248 -11.27 0.23 22.25
C ILE A 248 -11.04 -0.70 21.07
N LEU A 249 -11.12 -0.18 19.84
CA LEU A 249 -10.93 -0.97 18.62
C LEU A 249 -9.51 -1.53 18.49
N ASN A 250 -8.48 -0.77 18.86
CA ASN A 250 -7.10 -1.23 18.82
C ASN A 250 -6.87 -2.43 19.74
N VAL A 251 -7.28 -2.33 21.00
CA VAL A 251 -7.13 -3.41 21.99
C VAL A 251 -7.97 -4.63 21.59
N TRP A 252 -9.21 -4.41 21.16
CA TRP A 252 -10.08 -5.49 20.70
C TRP A 252 -9.51 -6.21 19.47
N LEU A 253 -9.09 -5.47 18.44
CA LEU A 253 -8.60 -6.04 17.19
C LEU A 253 -7.26 -6.77 17.40
N THR A 254 -6.37 -6.23 18.23
CA THR A 254 -5.12 -6.91 18.63
C THR A 254 -5.42 -8.25 19.30
N SER A 255 -6.39 -8.29 20.21
CA SER A 255 -6.83 -9.54 20.86
C SER A 255 -7.42 -10.52 19.84
N MET A 256 -8.24 -10.03 18.90
CA MET A 256 -8.85 -10.87 17.86
C MET A 256 -7.81 -11.47 16.91
N LEU A 257 -6.85 -10.68 16.41
CA LEU A 257 -5.78 -11.16 15.53
C LEU A 257 -4.95 -12.24 16.23
N LYS A 258 -4.57 -12.01 17.49
CA LYS A 258 -3.86 -13.00 18.31
C LYS A 258 -4.62 -14.33 18.45
N ARG A 259 -5.95 -14.26 18.57
CA ARG A 259 -6.83 -15.43 18.76
C ARG A 259 -7.25 -16.11 17.46
N THR A 260 -6.98 -15.49 16.31
CA THR A 260 -7.42 -15.97 14.99
C THR A 260 -6.24 -16.15 14.06
N VAL A 261 -5.91 -15.16 13.24
CA VAL A 261 -4.91 -15.25 12.17
C VAL A 261 -3.54 -15.62 12.72
N VAL A 262 -3.08 -14.97 13.78
CA VAL A 262 -1.78 -15.24 14.40
C VAL A 262 -1.69 -16.69 14.90
N ALA A 263 -2.76 -17.21 15.51
CA ALA A 263 -2.79 -18.59 16.03
C ALA A 263 -2.80 -19.65 14.91
N ALA A 264 -3.23 -19.30 13.70
CA ALA A 264 -3.31 -20.21 12.56
C ALA A 264 -2.03 -20.21 11.71
N VAL A 265 -1.13 -19.24 11.89
CA VAL A 265 0.08 -19.07 11.09
C VAL A 265 1.29 -19.57 11.87
N PRO A 266 2.19 -20.38 11.26
CA PRO A 266 3.38 -20.85 11.95
C PRO A 266 4.37 -19.72 12.24
N MET A 267 5.08 -19.82 13.37
CA MET A 267 6.18 -18.91 13.68
C MET A 267 7.34 -19.05 12.67
N PRO A 268 8.04 -17.97 12.32
CA PRO A 268 7.86 -16.58 12.80
C PRO A 268 6.87 -15.75 11.95
N PHE A 269 6.17 -16.36 11.01
CA PHE A 269 5.26 -15.67 10.08
C PHE A 269 3.98 -15.17 10.75
N ASP A 270 3.62 -15.73 11.91
CA ASP A 270 2.52 -15.29 12.76
C ASP A 270 2.58 -13.79 13.07
N LYS A 271 3.79 -13.27 13.30
CA LYS A 271 4.04 -11.85 13.60
C LYS A 271 3.62 -10.92 12.46
N TRP A 272 3.65 -11.39 11.20
CA TRP A 272 3.22 -10.59 10.05
C TRP A 272 1.76 -10.14 10.14
N TYR A 273 0.94 -10.84 10.93
CA TYR A 273 -0.50 -10.61 11.05
C TYR A 273 -0.91 -10.10 12.43
N SER A 274 0.05 -9.63 13.23
CA SER A 274 -0.19 -9.15 14.61
C SER A 274 -0.56 -7.67 14.68
N ALA A 275 -0.34 -6.90 13.61
CA ALA A 275 -0.61 -5.47 13.58
C ALA A 275 -2.10 -5.18 13.35
N SER A 276 -2.69 -4.38 14.23
CA SER A 276 -4.10 -3.93 14.16
C SER A 276 -4.35 -2.77 13.19
N GLY A 277 -3.30 -2.24 12.54
CA GLY A 277 -3.39 -1.06 11.66
C GLY A 277 -3.45 0.29 12.39
N TYR A 278 -3.47 0.29 13.72
CA TYR A 278 -3.24 1.49 14.54
C TYR A 278 -1.75 1.77 14.70
N GLU A 279 -1.38 3.02 14.97
CA GLU A 279 -0.01 3.38 15.34
C GLU A 279 0.42 2.57 16.57
N THR A 280 1.43 1.73 16.38
CA THR A 280 2.15 1.10 17.47
C THR A 280 3.50 1.81 17.61
N THR A 281 4.06 1.84 18.82
CA THR A 281 5.49 2.06 18.98
C THR A 281 6.19 0.94 18.21
N GLN A 282 6.72 1.25 17.02
CA GLN A 282 7.16 0.27 16.03
C GLN A 282 8.16 -0.75 16.59
N ASP A 283 7.75 -2.03 16.61
CA ASP A 283 8.62 -3.20 16.42
C ASP A 283 8.07 -4.05 15.25
N GLY A 284 7.62 -3.37 14.18
CA GLY A 284 7.33 -4.02 12.90
C GLY A 284 8.62 -4.40 12.18
N PRO A 285 8.59 -5.27 11.15
CA PRO A 285 9.76 -5.68 10.39
C PRO A 285 10.22 -4.52 9.51
N ASN A 286 10.86 -3.53 10.14
CA ASN A 286 11.74 -2.64 9.44
C ASN A 286 12.88 -3.52 8.93
N TRP A 287 13.06 -3.59 7.61
CA TRP A 287 14.27 -4.12 6.97
C TRP A 287 15.56 -3.37 7.37
N PHE A 288 15.47 -2.49 8.37
CA PHE A 288 16.55 -1.75 9.03
C PHE A 288 16.67 -2.06 10.53
N ALA A 289 15.99 -3.09 11.05
CA ALA A 289 16.09 -3.49 12.45
C ALA A 289 17.25 -4.47 12.67
N GLU A 290 18.49 -4.04 12.46
CA GLU A 290 19.68 -4.66 13.08
C GLU A 290 20.94 -3.77 12.96
N TYR A 291 20.93 -2.61 13.61
CA TYR A 291 22.19 -1.94 14.04
C TYR A 291 22.04 -1.44 15.48
N LYS A 292 21.85 -2.38 16.42
CA LYS A 292 21.90 -2.15 17.88
C LYS A 292 23.33 -2.28 18.44
N CYS A 293 24.36 -1.88 17.70
CA CYS A 293 25.77 -2.02 18.13
C CYS A 293 26.54 -0.72 18.43
N TRP A 294 25.95 0.47 18.35
CA TRP A 294 26.72 1.72 18.46
C TRP A 294 26.25 2.70 19.55
N SER A 295 25.90 2.21 20.74
CA SER A 295 25.59 3.10 21.87
C SER A 295 26.17 2.70 23.23
N LYS A 296 27.28 1.95 23.25
CA LYS A 296 28.05 1.76 24.48
C LYS A 296 29.49 2.20 24.26
N ASN A 297 29.80 3.36 24.84
CA ASN A 297 31.12 3.92 25.17
C ASN A 297 31.36 5.31 24.57
N PHE A 298 30.64 6.30 25.11
CA PHE A 298 31.16 7.65 25.28
C PHE A 298 30.72 8.14 26.65
N VAL A 299 31.60 7.98 27.64
CA VAL A 299 31.71 8.82 28.84
C VAL A 299 33.12 9.39 28.79
#